data_AF-A0A6P1ELS7-F1
#
_entry.id   AF-A0A6P1ELS7-F1
#
_cell.length_a   1.000
_cell.length_b   1.000
_cell.length_c   1.000
_cell.angle_alpha   90.00
_cell.angle_beta   90.00
_cell.angle_gamma   90.00
#
_symmetry.space_group_name_H-M   'P 1'
#
loop_
_entity.id
_entity.type
_entity.pdbx_description
1 polymer ?
#
loop_
_entity_poly.entity_id
_entity_poly.type
_entity_poly.pdbx_seq_one_letter_code
_entity_poly.pdbx_strand_id
1 'polypeptide(L)'
;MPSILRLLIATLMAGAVVACAPTKPDAEPMQCAVAPEAVVVERRVYVAIPAALTRSEAVPEGPIAQCFDVAAQRRAVIERLNGRAEQVRAIQGTEVKP
;
A
#
# COMPACT_ATOMS: atom_id res chain seq x y z
N MET A 1 -62.60 -32.00 -46.26
CA MET A 1 -61.46 -31.31 -46.91
C MET A 1 -60.85 -30.11 -46.14
N PRO A 2 -61.47 -29.46 -45.12
CA PRO A 2 -60.83 -28.31 -44.47
C PRO A 2 -59.84 -28.63 -43.34
N SER A 3 -59.84 -29.85 -42.77
CA SER A 3 -58.98 -30.16 -41.61
C SER A 3 -57.52 -30.48 -41.98
N ILE A 4 -57.28 -31.17 -43.10
CA ILE A 4 -55.94 -31.53 -43.58
C ILE A 4 -55.15 -30.27 -43.97
N LEU A 5 -55.82 -29.31 -44.63
CA LEU A 5 -55.23 -28.03 -44.99
C LEU A 5 -54.85 -27.20 -43.76
N ARG A 6 -55.68 -27.22 -42.70
CA ARG A 6 -55.37 -26.56 -41.42
C ARG A 6 -54.16 -27.19 -40.71
N LEU A 7 -54.02 -28.51 -40.80
CA LEU A 7 -52.91 -29.24 -40.18
C LEU A 7 -51.59 -28.94 -40.88
N LEU A 8 -51.59 -28.85 -42.21
CA LEU A 8 -50.42 -28.44 -43.00
C LEU A 8 -50.00 -26.99 -42.74
N ILE A 9 -50.96 -26.07 -42.57
CA ILE A 9 -50.66 -24.68 -42.22
C ILE A 9 -50.06 -24.59 -40.82
N ALA A 10 -50.59 -25.37 -39.86
CA ALA A 10 -50.09 -25.38 -38.50
C ALA A 10 -48.66 -25.93 -38.40
N THR A 11 -48.33 -26.99 -39.15
CA THR A 11 -46.96 -27.54 -39.17
C THR A 11 -45.98 -26.60 -39.87
N LEU A 12 -46.41 -25.91 -40.93
CA LEU A 12 -45.58 -24.94 -41.64
C LEU A 12 -45.27 -23.71 -40.77
N MET A 13 -46.26 -23.22 -40.02
CA MET A 13 -46.07 -22.13 -39.06
C MET A 13 -45.16 -22.54 -37.89
N ALA A 14 -45.33 -23.76 -37.35
CA ALA A 14 -44.47 -24.24 -36.27
C ALA A 14 -42.99 -24.37 -36.70
N GLY A 15 -42.74 -24.82 -37.93
CA GLY A 15 -41.37 -24.91 -38.48
C GLY A 15 -40.71 -23.55 -38.69
N ALA A 16 -41.47 -22.54 -39.11
CA ALA A 16 -40.97 -21.18 -39.32
C ALA A 16 -40.54 -20.50 -38.01
N VAL A 17 -41.21 -20.79 -36.90
CA VAL A 17 -40.90 -20.21 -35.58
C VAL A 17 -39.62 -20.80 -34.98
N VAL A 18 -39.33 -22.08 -35.22
CA VAL A 18 -38.08 -22.72 -34.74
C VAL A 18 -36.85 -22.22 -35.51
N ALA A 19 -37.01 -21.89 -36.80
CA ALA A 19 -35.92 -21.37 -37.63
C ALA A 19 -35.54 -19.91 -37.34
N CYS A 20 -36.40 -19.15 -36.64
CA CYS A 20 -36.14 -17.75 -36.27
C CYS A 20 -35.63 -17.59 -34.82
N ALA A 21 -35.37 -18.68 -34.10
CA ALA A 21 -34.79 -18.60 -32.76
C ALA A 21 -33.32 -18.16 -32.84
N PRO A 22 -32.92 -17.04 -32.19
CA PRO A 22 -31.54 -16.58 -32.20
C PRO A 22 -30.69 -17.49 -31.29
N THR A 23 -30.10 -18.54 -31.85
CA THR A 23 -29.11 -19.38 -31.16
C THR A 23 -27.71 -18.82 -31.40
N LYS A 24 -27.46 -17.58 -30.95
CA LYS A 24 -26.08 -17.17 -30.70
C LYS A 24 -25.76 -17.55 -29.26
N PRO A 25 -24.93 -18.58 -29.00
CA PRO A 25 -24.50 -18.84 -27.64
C PRO A 25 -23.78 -17.59 -27.14
N ASP A 26 -24.12 -17.17 -25.92
CA ASP A 26 -23.38 -16.11 -25.24
C ASP A 26 -21.91 -16.51 -25.20
N ALA A 27 -21.05 -15.64 -25.72
CA ALA A 27 -19.62 -15.86 -25.64
C ALA A 27 -19.24 -15.88 -24.16
N GLU A 28 -18.69 -17.00 -23.70
CA GLU A 28 -18.09 -17.15 -22.39
C GLU A 28 -17.21 -15.92 -22.08
N PRO A 29 -17.23 -15.39 -20.85
CA PRO A 29 -16.39 -14.25 -20.50
C PRO A 29 -14.94 -14.62 -20.81
N MET A 30 -14.28 -13.78 -21.60
CA MET A 30 -12.91 -13.98 -22.06
C MET A 30 -12.02 -14.22 -20.84
N GLN A 31 -11.68 -15.49 -20.59
CA GLN A 31 -10.78 -15.86 -19.52
C GLN A 31 -9.41 -15.33 -19.91
N CYS A 32 -8.94 -14.26 -19.27
CA CYS A 32 -7.59 -13.76 -19.44
C CYS A 32 -6.63 -14.94 -19.22
N ALA A 33 -5.87 -15.31 -20.26
CA ALA A 33 -4.96 -16.46 -20.25
C ALA A 33 -3.83 -16.34 -19.22
N VAL A 34 -3.65 -15.15 -18.63
CA VAL A 34 -2.62 -14.84 -17.65
C VAL A 34 -3.29 -14.22 -16.43
N ALA A 35 -3.11 -14.86 -15.27
CA ALA A 35 -3.49 -14.29 -13.98
C ALA A 35 -2.44 -13.25 -13.56
N PRO A 36 -2.84 -12.02 -13.16
CA PRO A 36 -1.90 -11.02 -12.68
C PRO A 36 -1.25 -11.47 -11.37
N GLU A 37 0.05 -11.25 -11.25
CA GLU A 37 0.79 -11.51 -10.02
C GLU A 37 0.65 -10.32 -9.06
N ALA A 38 0.19 -10.59 -7.84
CA ALA A 38 0.07 -9.56 -6.81
C ALA A 38 1.47 -9.17 -6.31
N VAL A 39 1.87 -7.92 -6.57
CA VAL A 39 3.14 -7.37 -6.08
C VAL A 39 2.90 -6.59 -4.80
N VAL A 40 3.61 -6.96 -3.73
CA VAL A 40 3.61 -6.21 -2.47
C VAL A 40 4.58 -5.03 -2.60
N VAL A 41 4.06 -3.81 -2.45
CA VAL A 41 4.86 -2.59 -2.47
C VAL A 41 5.04 -2.08 -1.05
N GLU A 42 6.28 -2.09 -0.54
CA GLU A 42 6.62 -1.41 0.70
C GLU A 42 6.67 0.11 0.49
N ARG A 43 5.82 0.86 1.20
CA ARG A 43 5.90 2.33 1.24
C ARG A 43 6.50 2.75 2.56
N ARG A 44 7.61 3.48 2.52
CA ARG A 44 8.27 4.05 3.71
C ARG A 44 7.96 5.53 3.78
N VAL A 45 7.51 5.99 4.95
CA VAL A 45 7.30 7.41 5.23
C VAL A 45 8.34 7.84 6.26
N TYR A 46 9.20 8.78 5.90
CA TYR A 46 10.25 9.30 6.78
C TYR A 46 9.73 10.53 7.51
N VAL A 47 9.87 10.56 8.84
CA VAL A 47 9.53 11.73 9.65
C VAL A 47 10.71 12.70 9.69
N ALA A 48 10.45 13.96 9.36
CA ALA A 48 11.47 15.00 9.43
C ALA A 48 11.82 15.30 10.89
N ILE A 49 13.10 15.19 11.24
CA ILE A 49 13.63 15.59 12.55
C ILE A 49 14.23 17.00 12.42
N PRO A 50 13.89 17.95 13.32
CA PRO A 50 14.50 19.27 13.32
C PRO A 50 16.03 19.20 13.38
N ALA A 51 16.71 19.93 12.49
CA ALA A 51 18.18 19.95 12.43
C ALA A 51 18.84 20.39 13.74
N ALA A 52 18.14 21.15 14.59
CA ALA A 52 18.60 21.49 15.93
C ALA A 52 18.85 20.25 16.82
N LEU A 53 18.05 19.19 16.66
CA LEU A 53 18.15 17.99 17.50
C LEU A 53 19.25 17.04 17.03
N THR A 54 19.59 17.07 15.74
CA THR A 54 20.61 16.18 15.14
C THR A 54 22.01 16.80 15.05
N ARG A 55 22.17 18.06 15.46
CA ARG A 55 23.48 18.73 15.48
C ARG A 55 24.48 17.99 16.38
N SER A 56 25.70 17.76 15.89
CA SER A 56 26.78 17.23 16.71
C SER A 56 27.20 18.27 17.76
N GLU A 57 27.55 17.79 18.95
CA GLU A 57 28.12 18.60 20.02
C GLU A 57 29.49 18.04 20.36
N ALA A 58 30.50 18.91 20.46
CA ALA A 58 31.86 18.49 20.77
C ALA A 58 31.93 17.97 22.21
N VAL A 59 32.66 16.87 22.40
CA VAL A 59 32.94 16.32 23.72
C VAL A 59 34.19 17.02 24.27
N PRO A 60 34.14 17.61 25.47
CA PRO A 60 35.29 18.27 26.07
C PRO A 60 36.49 17.34 26.21
N GLU A 61 37.67 17.88 25.92
CA GLU A 61 38.96 17.20 26.01
C GLU A 61 39.96 18.09 26.75
N GLY A 62 40.95 17.48 27.39
CA GLY A 62 41.95 18.22 28.18
C GLY A 62 43.04 17.34 28.78
N PRO A 63 44.06 17.96 29.40
CA PRO A 63 45.17 17.23 30.02
C PRO A 63 44.71 16.43 31.24
N ILE A 64 45.43 15.35 31.56
CA ILE A 64 45.10 14.45 32.70
C ILE A 64 45.00 15.20 34.04
N ALA A 65 45.77 16.28 34.21
CA ALA A 65 45.69 17.13 35.40
C ALA A 65 44.29 17.74 35.65
N GLN A 66 43.44 17.84 34.62
CA GLN A 66 42.08 18.40 34.68
C GLN A 66 40.99 17.32 34.56
N CYS A 67 41.33 16.05 34.84
CA CYS A 67 40.44 14.91 34.61
C CYS A 67 39.03 15.10 35.21
N PHE A 68 38.93 15.60 36.44
CA PHE A 68 37.64 15.80 37.12
C PHE A 68 36.79 16.88 36.46
N ASP A 69 37.39 18.01 36.07
CA ASP A 69 36.68 19.11 35.41
C ASP A 69 36.20 18.68 34.01
N VAL A 70 37.08 18.02 33.25
CA VAL A 70 36.73 17.48 31.93
C VAL A 70 35.61 16.43 32.06
N ALA A 71 35.66 15.55 33.07
CA ALA A 71 34.61 14.57 33.32
C ALA A 71 33.26 15.22 33.65
N ALA A 72 33.24 16.28 34.47
CA ALA A 72 32.03 17.02 34.78
C ALA A 72 31.43 17.68 33.53
N GLN A 73 32.27 18.30 32.69
CA GLN A 73 31.82 18.91 31.44
C GLN A 73 31.28 17.85 30.45
N ARG A 74 31.94 16.69 30.35
CA ARG A 74 31.48 15.56 29.53
C ARG A 74 30.12 15.05 29.98
N ARG A 75 29.91 14.92 31.30
CA ARG A 75 28.61 14.52 31.85
C ARG A 75 27.51 15.49 31.43
N ALA A 76 27.76 16.79 31.54
CA ALA A 76 26.78 17.80 31.14
C ALA A 76 26.44 17.72 29.63
N VAL A 77 27.42 17.42 28.77
CA VAL A 77 27.19 17.20 27.32
C VAL A 77 26.34 15.94 27.09
N ILE A 78 26.65 14.84 27.77
CA ILE A 78 25.88 13.58 27.66
C ILE A 78 24.44 13.79 28.10
N GLU A 79 24.20 14.49 29.21
CA GLU A 79 22.85 14.78 29.69
C GLU A 79 22.04 15.60 28.65
N ARG A 80 22.66 16.60 28.01
CA ARG A 80 22.02 17.34 26.91
C ARG A 80 21.74 16.47 25.68
N LEU A 81 22.68 15.62 25.29
CA LEU A 81 22.52 14.69 24.16
C LEU A 81 21.39 13.69 24.41
N ASN A 82 21.29 13.17 25.64
CA ASN A 82 20.21 12.26 26.05
C ASN A 82 18.85 12.95 25.98
N GLY A 83 18.73 14.18 26.49
CA GLY A 83 17.48 14.95 26.38
C GLY A 83 17.07 15.21 24.92
N ARG A 84 18.04 15.47 24.03
CA ARG A 84 17.77 15.57 22.58
C ARG A 84 17.33 14.25 21.97
N ALA A 85 17.96 13.14 22.36
CA ALA A 85 17.58 11.80 21.89
C ALA A 85 16.14 11.44 22.30
N GLU A 86 15.71 11.79 23.50
CA GLU A 86 14.33 11.60 23.95
C GLU A 86 13.33 12.38 23.10
N GLN A 87 13.63 13.64 22.77
CA GLN A 87 12.80 14.46 21.87
C GLN A 87 12.70 13.84 20.47
N VAL A 88 13.80 13.33 19.93
CA VAL A 88 13.79 12.63 18.63
C VAL A 88 12.93 11.38 18.69
N ARG A 89 13.01 10.58 19.75
CA ARG A 89 12.16 9.38 19.93
C ARG A 89 10.68 9.75 19.99
N ALA A 90 10.34 10.84 20.67
CA ALA A 90 8.97 11.33 20.73
C ALA A 90 8.43 11.68 19.33
N ILE A 91 9.24 12.33 18.49
CA ILE A 91 8.88 12.67 17.10
C ILE A 91 8.78 11.41 16.22
N GLN A 92 9.69 10.46 16.37
CA GLN A 92 9.63 9.20 15.61
C GLN A 92 8.42 8.34 15.99
N GLY A 93 7.94 8.45 17.23
CA GLY A 93 6.77 7.74 17.73
C GLY A 93 5.42 8.35 17.34
N THR A 94 5.39 9.50 16.64
CA THR A 94 4.12 10.10 16.21
C THR A 94 3.54 9.35 15.02
N GLU A 95 2.25 9.01 15.10
CA GLU A 95 1.51 8.39 14.01
C GLU A 95 1.48 9.31 12.78
N VAL A 96 1.96 8.81 11.64
CA VAL A 96 1.96 9.56 10.38
C VAL A 96 0.74 9.15 9.58
N LYS A 97 -0.14 10.11 9.28
CA LYS A 97 -1.28 9.85 8.40
C LYS A 97 -0.76 9.58 6.98
N PRO A 98 -1.17 8.46 6.35
CA PRO A 98 -0.73 8.10 5.01
C PRO A 98 -1.28 9.03 3.92
#